data_AF-A0A7X8X4M9-F1
#
_entry.id   AF-A0A7X8X4M9-F1
#
_cell.length_a   1.000
_cell.length_b   1.000
_cell.length_c   1.000
_cell.angle_alpha   90.00
_cell.angle_beta   90.00
_cell.angle_gamma   90.00
#
_symmetry.space_group_name_H-M   'P 1'
#
loop_
_entity.id
_entity.type
_entity.pdbx_description
1 polymer ?
#
loop_
_entity_poly.entity_id
_entity_poly.type
_entity_poly.pdbx_seq_one_letter_code
_entity_poly.pdbx_strand_id
1 'polypeptide(L)'
;MDLVLAIEEAVLSLLEQDYYKTIEYLVEELRIEYPLEHQKIRQLYAKKYQLSGCGVHQSLVTAVNHALNSLKKKGLVEKKTENGTSMWRLAKE
;
A
#
# COMPACT_ATOMS: atom_id res chain seq x y z
N MET A 1 2.21 -10.69 -14.86
CA MET A 1 2.32 -10.34 -13.44
C MET A 1 1.19 -9.38 -13.11
N ASP A 2 0.28 -9.77 -12.22
CA ASP A 2 -0.87 -8.95 -11.84
C ASP A 2 -0.37 -7.74 -11.03
N LEU A 3 -0.73 -6.52 -11.46
CA LEU A 3 -0.37 -5.27 -10.78
C LEU A 3 -0.78 -5.31 -9.29
N VAL A 4 -1.93 -5.92 -8.99
CA VAL A 4 -2.44 -6.01 -7.63
C VAL A 4 -1.55 -6.89 -6.77
N LEU A 5 -1.14 -8.06 -7.27
CA LEU A 5 -0.23 -8.97 -6.56
C LEU A 5 1.13 -8.32 -6.28
N ALA A 6 1.68 -7.59 -7.25
CA ALA A 6 2.95 -6.89 -7.09
C ALA A 6 2.90 -5.83 -5.96
N ILE A 7 1.78 -5.11 -5.84
CA ILE A 7 1.60 -4.11 -4.78
C ILE A 7 1.40 -4.81 -3.44
N GLU A 8 0.64 -5.90 -3.40
CA GLU A 8 0.44 -6.69 -2.19
C GLU A 8 1.74 -7.25 -1.62
N GLU A 9 2.61 -7.82 -2.47
CA GLU A 9 3.92 -8.33 -2.06
C GLU A 9 4.81 -7.23 -1.49
N ALA A 10 4.89 -6.08 -2.17
CA ALA A 10 5.69 -4.94 -1.71
C ALA A 10 5.14 -4.33 -0.41
N VAL A 11 3.82 -4.31 -0.23
CA VAL A 11 3.21 -3.84 1.03
C VAL A 11 3.47 -4.83 2.16
N LEU A 12 3.35 -6.14 1.91
CA LEU A 12 3.63 -7.16 2.92
C LEU A 12 5.08 -7.10 3.41
N SER A 13 6.05 -6.90 2.51
CA SER A 13 7.47 -6.83 2.88
C SER A 13 7.81 -5.62 3.75
N LEU A 14 6.95 -4.58 3.76
CA LEU A 14 7.11 -3.37 4.56
C LEU A 14 6.39 -3.43 5.91
N LEU A 15 5.49 -4.39 6.13
CA LEU A 15 4.74 -4.50 7.37
C LEU A 15 5.47 -5.37 8.40
N GLU A 16 5.24 -5.06 9.66
CA GLU A 16 5.81 -5.78 10.81
C GLU A 16 4.68 -6.24 11.73
N GLN A 17 4.90 -7.25 12.58
CA GLN A 17 3.87 -7.78 13.49
C GLN A 17 3.65 -6.90 14.73
N ASP A 18 4.69 -6.19 15.18
CA ASP A 18 4.65 -5.45 16.45
C ASP A 18 4.39 -3.96 16.29
N TYR A 19 4.43 -3.45 15.05
CA TYR A 19 4.28 -2.03 14.77
C TYR A 19 3.17 -1.74 13.75
N TYR A 20 2.36 -0.73 14.07
CA TYR A 20 1.30 -0.23 13.20
C TYR A 20 1.81 0.93 12.35
N LYS A 21 1.68 0.81 11.03
CA LYS A 21 2.10 1.81 10.04
C LYS A 21 0.89 2.46 9.38
N THR A 22 0.94 3.77 9.14
CA THR A 22 -0.07 4.46 8.34
C THR A 22 0.15 4.20 6.85
N ILE A 23 -0.85 4.49 6.01
CA ILE A 23 -0.71 4.35 4.56
C ILE A 23 0.35 5.33 4.04
N GLU A 24 0.38 6.55 4.57
CA GLU A 24 1.36 7.57 4.23
C GLU A 24 2.78 7.10 4.54
N TYR A 25 2.97 6.48 5.71
CA TYR A 25 4.27 5.93 6.09
C TYR A 25 4.70 4.79 5.16
N LEU A 26 3.80 3.86 4.84
CA LEU A 26 4.09 2.76 3.90
C LEU A 26 4.42 3.25 2.49
N VAL A 27 3.75 4.32 2.02
CA VAL A 27 4.08 4.93 0.72
C VAL A 27 5.47 5.56 0.73
N GLU A 28 5.86 6.20 1.83
CA GLU A 28 7.21 6.76 2.00
C GLU A 28 8.27 5.65 2.09
N GLU A 29 8.04 4.59 2.86
CA GLU A 29 8.95 3.44 2.90
C GLU A 29 9.07 2.78 1.52
N LEU A 30 7.96 2.58 0.80
CA LEU A 30 7.98 2.04 -0.56
C LEU A 30 8.80 2.94 -1.51
N ARG A 31 8.73 4.26 -1.35
CA ARG A 31 9.52 5.22 -2.14
C ARG A 31 11.02 5.12 -1.86
N ILE A 32 11.40 4.84 -0.62
CA ILE A 32 12.80 4.78 -0.15
C ILE A 32 13.41 3.41 -0.44
N GLU A 33 12.76 2.34 -0.02
CA GLU A 33 13.26 0.96 -0.07
C GLU A 33 13.09 0.34 -1.46
N TYR A 34 12.03 0.72 -2.19
CA TYR A 34 11.68 0.14 -3.49
C TYR A 34 11.35 1.22 -4.55
N PRO A 35 12.29 2.13 -4.88
CA PRO A 35 12.01 3.29 -5.73
C PRO A 35 11.53 2.92 -7.14
N LEU A 36 12.01 1.79 -7.70
CA LEU A 36 11.60 1.30 -9.02
C LEU A 36 10.17 0.76 -9.01
N GLU A 37 9.82 -0.03 -8.00
CA GLU A 37 8.47 -0.55 -7.76
C GLU A 37 7.50 0.60 -7.52
N HIS A 38 7.88 1.57 -6.68
CA HIS A 38 7.11 2.77 -6.43
C HIS A 38 6.79 3.52 -7.74
N GLN A 39 7.80 3.75 -8.61
CA GLN A 39 7.59 4.40 -9.90
C GLN A 39 6.68 3.56 -10.82
N LYS A 40 6.92 2.25 -10.89
CA LYS A 40 6.15 1.32 -11.72
C LYS A 40 4.69 1.24 -11.30
N ILE A 41 4.43 1.12 -10.00
CA ILE A 41 3.08 1.11 -9.42
C ILE A 41 2.37 2.41 -9.76
N ARG A 42 3.03 3.56 -9.54
CA ARG A 42 2.48 4.88 -9.88
C ARG A 42 2.04 4.95 -11.35
N GLN A 43 2.92 4.56 -12.28
CA GLN A 43 2.63 4.61 -13.71
C GLN A 43 1.51 3.66 -14.12
N LEU A 44 1.56 2.40 -13.65
CA LEU A 44 0.58 1.38 -14.01
C LEU A 44 -0.80 1.68 -13.42
N TYR A 45 -0.85 2.15 -12.17
CA TYR A 45 -2.10 2.50 -11.51
C TYR A 45 -2.72 3.75 -12.13
N ALA A 46 -1.92 4.80 -12.37
CA ALA A 46 -2.40 6.00 -13.08
C ALA A 46 -2.93 5.66 -14.48
N LYS A 47 -2.24 4.78 -15.23
CA LYS A 47 -2.69 4.32 -16.54
C LYS A 47 -4.00 3.53 -16.45
N LYS A 48 -4.12 2.59 -15.51
CA LYS A 48 -5.31 1.75 -15.33
C LYS A 48 -6.57 2.57 -15.03
N TYR A 49 -6.42 3.62 -14.24
CA TYR A 49 -7.53 4.47 -13.80
C TYR A 49 -7.59 5.84 -14.51
N GLN A 50 -6.80 6.02 -15.57
CA GLN A 50 -6.73 7.25 -16.37
C GLN A 50 -6.54 8.53 -15.52
N LEU A 51 -5.71 8.43 -14.48
CA LEU A 51 -5.46 9.52 -13.54
C LEU A 51 -4.46 10.53 -14.13
N SER A 52 -4.71 11.82 -13.93
CA SER A 52 -3.83 12.92 -14.33
C SER A 52 -3.69 13.95 -13.20
N GLY A 53 -2.66 14.81 -13.27
CA GLY A 53 -2.41 15.86 -12.28
C GLY A 53 -2.29 15.34 -10.85
N CYS A 54 -3.02 15.96 -9.91
CA CYS A 54 -3.05 15.57 -8.49
C CYS A 54 -3.48 14.11 -8.27
N GLY A 55 -4.30 13.54 -9.17
CA GLY A 55 -4.72 12.14 -9.12
C GLY A 55 -3.56 11.15 -9.27
N VAL A 56 -2.49 11.54 -9.97
CA VAL A 56 -1.28 10.70 -10.09
C VAL A 56 -0.51 10.66 -8.77
N HIS A 57 -0.49 11.75 -8.02
CA HIS A 57 0.17 11.78 -6.71
C HIS A 57 -0.59 10.93 -5.69
N GLN A 58 -1.93 11.00 -5.69
CA GLN A 58 -2.76 10.19 -4.80
C GLN A 58 -2.90 8.72 -5.23
N SER A 59 -2.52 8.40 -6.48
CA SER A 59 -2.63 7.03 -7.02
C SER A 59 -1.96 5.98 -6.15
N LEU A 60 -0.82 6.30 -5.54
CA LEU A 60 -0.07 5.38 -4.67
C LEU A 60 -0.77 5.15 -3.33
N VAL A 61 -1.28 6.21 -2.69
CA VAL A 61 -2.07 6.09 -1.45
C VAL A 61 -3.29 5.20 -1.71
N THR A 62 -4.00 5.43 -2.82
CA THR A 62 -5.14 4.58 -3.21
C THR A 62 -4.72 3.14 -3.51
N ALA A 63 -3.62 2.94 -4.23
CA ALA A 63 -3.10 1.62 -4.58
C ALA A 63 -2.72 0.81 -3.33
N VAL A 64 -1.97 1.41 -2.41
CA VAL A 64 -1.57 0.80 -1.13
C VAL A 64 -2.80 0.50 -0.28
N ASN A 65 -3.76 1.44 -0.19
CA ASN A 65 -5.02 1.19 0.52
C ASN A 65 -5.81 0.01 -0.07
N HIS A 66 -5.91 -0.10 -1.39
CA HIS A 66 -6.57 -1.23 -2.04
C HIS A 66 -5.85 -2.55 -1.76
N ALA A 67 -4.52 -2.58 -1.82
CA ALA A 67 -3.72 -3.76 -1.50
C ALA A 67 -3.93 -4.19 -0.04
N LEU A 68 -3.85 -3.26 0.92
CA LEU A 68 -4.09 -3.53 2.34
C LEU A 68 -5.49 -4.11 2.62
N ASN A 69 -6.52 -3.58 1.96
CA ASN A 69 -7.88 -4.12 2.08
C ASN A 69 -7.99 -5.52 1.47
N SER A 70 -7.29 -5.81 0.37
CA SER A 70 -7.22 -7.14 -0.21
C SER A 70 -6.50 -8.12 0.72
N LEU A 71 -5.33 -7.74 1.24
CA LEU A 71 -4.55 -8.51 2.23
C LEU A 71 -5.34 -8.79 3.51
N LYS A 72 -6.14 -7.82 3.96
CA LYS A 72 -7.02 -7.98 5.13
C LYS A 72 -8.09 -9.04 4.87
N LYS A 73 -8.70 -9.07 3.68
CA LYS A 73 -9.65 -10.13 3.30
C LYS A 73 -8.98 -11.51 3.26
N LYS A 74 -7.68 -11.56 2.99
CA LYS A 74 -6.86 -12.79 3.04
C LYS A 74 -6.38 -13.16 4.45
N GLY A 75 -6.67 -12.34 5.47
CA GLY A 75 -6.22 -12.57 6.85
C GLY A 75 -4.73 -12.32 7.09
N LEU A 76 -4.02 -11.67 6.15
CA LEU A 76 -2.56 -11.48 6.24
C LEU A 76 -2.15 -10.22 7.00
N VAL A 77 -3.09 -9.27 7.18
CA VAL A 77 -2.84 -7.99 7.86
C VAL A 77 -4.00 -7.62 8.77
N GLU A 78 -3.68 -6.87 9.81
CA GLU A 78 -4.66 -6.29 10.74
C GLU A 78 -4.78 -4.78 10.51
N LYS A 79 -5.96 -4.23 10.82
CA LYS A 79 -6.24 -2.80 10.74
C LYS A 79 -6.67 -2.28 12.11
N LYS A 80 -6.01 -1.24 12.59
CA LYS A 80 -6.45 -0.41 13.72
C LYS A 80 -6.87 0.95 13.21
N THR A 81 -7.89 1.55 13.83
CA THR A 81 -8.23 2.96 13.60
C THR A 81 -8.14 3.71 14.93
N GLU A 82 -7.37 4.79 14.96
CA GLU A 82 -7.17 5.61 16.16
C GLU A 82 -7.25 7.08 15.76
N ASN A 83 -8.10 7.86 16.45
CA ASN A 83 -8.34 9.28 16.14
C ASN A 83 -8.66 9.57 14.65
N GLY A 84 -9.35 8.63 13.99
CA GLY A 84 -9.68 8.74 12.55
C GLY A 84 -8.58 8.27 11.60
N THR A 85 -7.37 8.00 12.09
CA THR A 85 -6.26 7.50 11.28
C THR A 85 -6.27 5.97 11.21
N SER A 86 -6.22 5.45 9.99
CA SER A 86 -6.12 4.00 9.74
C SER A 86 -4.66 3.56 9.73
N MET A 87 -4.34 2.55 10.53
CA MET A 87 -3.01 1.96 10.64
C MET A 87 -3.07 0.45 10.44
N TRP A 88 -1.97 -0.11 9.97
CA TRP A 88 -1.90 -1.48 9.48
C TRP A 88 -0.63 -2.18 9.97
N ARG A 89 -0.72 -3.49 10.17
CA ARG A 89 0.40 -4.35 10.57
C ARG A 89 0.21 -5.77 10.03
N LEU A 90 1.23 -6.62 10.09
CA LEU A 90 1.07 -8.05 9.81
C LEU A 90 0.13 -8.69 10.84
N ALA A 91 -0.71 -9.61 10.38
CA ALA A 91 -1.50 -10.43 11.30
C ALA A 91 -0.58 -11.35 12.11
N LYS A 92 -0.94 -11.56 13.39
CA LYS A 92 -0.27 -12.57 14.22
C LYS A 92 -0.73 -13.96 13.75
N GLU A 93 0.24 -14.85 13.56
CA GLU A 93 0.00 -16.29 13.30
C GLU A 93 -0.74 -16.96 14.46
#